data_AF-A0A4P5V2M2-F1
#
_entry.id   AF-A0A4P5V2M2-F1
#
_cell.length_a   1.000
_cell.length_b   1.000
_cell.length_c   1.000
_cell.angle_alpha   90.00
_cell.angle_beta   90.00
_cell.angle_gamma   90.00
#
_symmetry.space_group_name_H-M   'P 1'
#
loop_
_entity.id
_entity.type
_entity.pdbx_description
1 polymer ?
#
loop_
_entity_poly.entity_id
_entity_poly.type
_entity_poly.pdbx_seq_one_letter_code
_entity_poly.pdbx_strand_id
1 'polypeptide(L)'
;MTTPDGVMRGPAGRPPGATTRPSERRVSDRSKLAGLYLHGVSTADMAVRVGLTRRTVQAELMCIKTEWRTRTHIDFETAISQQIDRIDLIEKYAYEGWERSLVRKTVETKQAVRTVSGQVDRATVRAETGDGNPIFLAGVSWCVEQRCRTLGLEKPREVTVQGTFVEIAMGLDWSSSALHGST
;
A
#
# COMPACT_ATOMS: atom_id res chain seq x y z
N MET A 1 -71.49 37.85 8.06
CA MET A 1 -71.67 36.39 7.88
C MET A 1 -70.51 35.92 7.04
N THR A 2 -69.57 35.20 7.66
CA THR A 2 -68.24 34.89 7.12
C THR A 2 -68.15 33.39 6.89
N THR A 3 -67.70 32.98 5.71
CA THR A 3 -67.65 31.60 5.23
C THR A 3 -66.81 30.69 6.14
N PRO A 4 -67.28 29.49 6.51
CA PRO A 4 -66.45 28.48 7.16
C PRO A 4 -65.99 27.46 6.12
N ASP A 5 -64.69 27.42 5.83
CA ASP A 5 -64.07 26.19 5.32
C ASP A 5 -62.54 26.25 5.51
N GLY A 6 -62.15 25.99 6.75
CA GLY A 6 -60.77 25.74 7.13
C GLY A 6 -60.40 24.28 6.85
N VAL A 7 -59.98 23.99 5.61
CA VAL A 7 -59.36 22.70 5.28
C VAL A 7 -57.92 22.70 5.78
N MET A 8 -57.73 22.20 7.00
CA MET A 8 -56.43 21.84 7.56
C MET A 8 -55.81 20.73 6.71
N ARG A 9 -54.79 21.06 5.88
CA ARG A 9 -53.91 20.05 5.27
C ARG A 9 -53.12 19.36 6.39
N GLY A 10 -53.56 18.18 6.81
CA GLY A 10 -52.76 17.30 7.65
C GLY A 10 -51.43 16.94 6.98
N PRO A 11 -50.37 16.64 7.75
CA PRO A 11 -49.06 16.31 7.19
C PRO A 11 -49.18 15.09 6.27
N ALA A 12 -48.75 15.26 5.02
CA ALA A 12 -48.73 14.21 4.01
C ALA A 12 -48.15 12.93 4.60
N GLY A 13 -48.95 11.85 4.59
CA GLY A 13 -48.54 10.55 5.07
C GLY A 13 -47.23 10.10 4.43
N ARG A 14 -46.36 9.49 5.26
CA ARG A 14 -45.14 8.80 4.81
C ARG A 14 -45.52 7.83 3.66
N PRO A 15 -44.89 7.90 2.48
CA PRO A 15 -45.24 7.02 1.38
C PRO A 15 -45.04 5.54 1.77
N PRO A 16 -45.93 4.64 1.30
CA PRO A 16 -45.97 3.26 1.73
C PRO A 16 -44.78 2.46 1.18
N GLY A 17 -44.18 1.65 2.05
CA GLY A 17 -43.31 0.53 1.68
C GLY A 17 -41.94 0.91 1.13
N ALA A 18 -40.93 1.02 2.00
CA ALA A 18 -39.54 0.86 1.60
C ALA A 18 -39.33 -0.59 1.14
N THR A 19 -39.70 -0.90 -0.10
CA THR A 19 -39.34 -2.14 -0.76
C THR A 19 -37.83 -2.10 -0.96
N THR A 20 -37.11 -2.83 -0.10
CA THR A 20 -35.67 -3.06 -0.27
C THR A 20 -35.45 -3.55 -1.70
N ARG A 21 -34.68 -2.78 -2.48
CA ARG A 21 -34.37 -3.14 -3.87
C ARG A 21 -33.77 -4.57 -3.90
N PRO A 22 -34.21 -5.45 -4.83
CA PRO A 22 -33.64 -6.79 -4.95
C PRO A 22 -32.12 -6.76 -5.07
N SER A 23 -31.45 -7.67 -4.35
CA SER A 23 -29.99 -7.72 -4.21
C SER A 23 -29.26 -7.76 -5.55
N GLU A 24 -29.75 -8.58 -6.49
CA GLU A 24 -29.17 -8.74 -7.82
C GLU A 24 -29.20 -7.44 -8.65
N ARG A 25 -30.33 -6.74 -8.65
CA ARG A 25 -30.46 -5.43 -9.31
C ARG A 25 -29.53 -4.40 -8.70
N ARG A 26 -29.32 -4.45 -7.38
CA ARG A 26 -28.37 -3.57 -6.69
C ARG A 26 -26.93 -3.82 -7.11
N VAL A 27 -26.53 -5.08 -7.26
CA VAL A 27 -25.17 -5.43 -7.75
C VAL A 27 -24.96 -4.92 -9.17
N SER A 28 -25.91 -5.17 -10.08
CA SER A 28 -25.83 -4.68 -11.47
C SER A 28 -25.74 -3.15 -11.53
N ASP A 29 -26.55 -2.44 -10.76
CA ASP A 29 -26.54 -0.97 -10.74
C ASP A 29 -25.24 -0.41 -10.14
N ARG A 30 -24.65 -1.08 -9.13
CA ARG A 30 -23.33 -0.72 -8.59
C ARG A 30 -22.23 -0.83 -9.63
N SER A 31 -22.19 -1.91 -10.41
CA SER A 31 -21.21 -2.07 -11.50
C SER A 31 -21.33 -0.95 -12.53
N LYS A 32 -22.55 -0.56 -12.90
CA LYS A 32 -22.80 0.56 -13.83
C LYS A 32 -22.37 1.91 -13.23
N LEU A 33 -22.74 2.19 -11.98
CA LEU A 33 -22.37 3.42 -11.28
C LEU A 33 -20.85 3.54 -11.11
N ALA A 34 -20.16 2.45 -10.80
CA ALA A 34 -18.70 2.40 -10.72
C ALA A 34 -18.05 2.79 -12.04
N GLY A 35 -18.50 2.21 -13.17
CA GLY A 35 -17.99 2.56 -14.50
C GLY A 35 -18.23 4.04 -14.83
N LEU A 36 -19.46 4.53 -14.63
CA LEU A 36 -19.79 5.95 -14.86
C LEU A 36 -18.95 6.90 -14.00
N TYR A 37 -18.63 6.50 -12.77
CA TYR A 37 -17.83 7.31 -11.85
C TYR A 37 -16.37 7.41 -12.32
N LEU A 38 -15.80 6.30 -12.78
CA LEU A 38 -14.44 6.29 -13.34
C LEU A 38 -14.33 7.13 -14.62
N HIS A 39 -15.42 7.24 -15.39
CA HIS A 39 -15.49 8.12 -16.56
C HIS A 39 -15.82 9.59 -16.23
N GLY A 40 -15.91 9.98 -14.96
CA GLY A 40 -16.14 11.37 -14.56
C GLY A 40 -17.57 11.88 -14.79
N VAL A 41 -18.56 10.99 -14.99
CA VAL A 41 -19.96 11.40 -15.19
C VAL A 41 -20.52 12.01 -13.90
N SER A 42 -21.35 13.05 -14.01
CA SER A 42 -21.94 13.70 -12.84
C SER A 42 -22.96 12.80 -12.14
N THR A 43 -23.14 12.97 -10.82
CA THR A 43 -24.13 12.19 -10.05
C THR A 43 -25.57 12.43 -10.50
N ALA A 44 -25.86 13.60 -11.09
CA ALA A 44 -27.15 13.92 -11.66
C ALA A 44 -27.40 13.11 -12.95
N ASP A 45 -26.41 13.05 -13.84
CA ASP A 45 -26.53 12.28 -15.09
C ASP A 45 -26.54 10.77 -14.83
N MET A 46 -25.77 10.31 -13.83
CA MET A 46 -25.81 8.92 -13.37
C MET A 46 -27.21 8.52 -12.89
N ALA A 47 -27.88 9.39 -12.14
CA ALA A 47 -29.21 9.15 -11.62
C ALA A 47 -30.22 8.95 -12.77
N VAL A 48 -30.14 9.79 -13.80
CA VAL A 48 -30.97 9.67 -15.01
C VAL A 48 -30.66 8.37 -15.76
N ARG A 49 -29.38 8.09 -16.03
CA ARG A 49 -28.96 6.91 -16.84
C ARG A 49 -29.32 5.57 -16.19
N VAL A 50 -29.27 5.48 -14.86
CA VAL A 50 -29.53 4.24 -14.11
C VAL A 50 -30.98 4.14 -13.65
N GLY A 51 -31.78 5.21 -13.77
CA GLY A 51 -33.16 5.25 -13.27
C GLY A 51 -33.23 5.23 -11.75
N LEU A 52 -32.35 6.01 -11.11
CA LEU A 52 -32.18 6.09 -9.67
C LEU A 52 -32.38 7.50 -9.15
N THR A 53 -32.70 7.66 -7.86
CA THR A 53 -32.67 8.98 -7.24
C THR A 53 -31.23 9.40 -6.98
N ARG A 54 -30.93 10.70 -7.07
CA ARG A 54 -29.61 11.27 -6.75
C ARG A 54 -29.13 10.88 -5.35
N ARG A 55 -30.03 10.82 -4.36
CA ARG A 55 -29.72 10.38 -2.98
C ARG A 55 -29.26 8.92 -2.96
N THR A 56 -29.94 8.04 -3.71
CA THR A 56 -29.54 6.63 -3.83
C THR A 56 -28.18 6.49 -4.52
N VAL A 57 -27.95 7.23 -5.62
CA VAL A 57 -26.65 7.23 -6.32
C VAL A 57 -25.52 7.64 -5.37
N GLN A 58 -25.70 8.71 -4.59
CA GLN A 58 -24.70 9.16 -3.64
C GLN A 58 -24.41 8.10 -2.56
N ALA A 59 -25.44 7.47 -2.01
CA ALA A 59 -25.28 6.42 -1.01
C ALA A 59 -24.53 5.20 -1.59
N GLU A 60 -24.87 4.77 -2.80
CA GLU A 60 -24.18 3.64 -3.45
C GLU A 60 -22.74 3.98 -3.81
N LEU A 61 -22.44 5.21 -4.27
CA LEU A 61 -21.07 5.66 -4.50
C LEU A 61 -20.24 5.68 -3.22
N MET A 62 -20.83 6.07 -2.08
CA MET A 62 -20.13 5.98 -0.80
C MET A 62 -19.80 4.53 -0.45
N CYS A 63 -20.73 3.59 -0.64
CA CYS A 63 -20.45 2.17 -0.45
C CYS A 63 -19.32 1.67 -1.36
N ILE A 64 -19.36 2.00 -2.66
CA ILE A 64 -18.33 1.61 -3.63
C ILE A 64 -16.96 2.16 -3.23
N LYS A 65 -16.88 3.44 -2.84
CA LYS A 65 -15.63 4.07 -2.40
C LYS A 65 -15.07 3.42 -1.15
N THR A 66 -15.92 3.14 -0.17
CA THR A 66 -15.52 2.43 1.05
C THR A 66 -15.01 1.04 0.71
N GLU A 67 -15.72 0.30 -0.15
CA GLU A 67 -15.33 -1.03 -0.61
C GLU A 67 -13.97 -1.01 -1.34
N TRP A 68 -13.73 -0.05 -2.23
CA TRP A 68 -12.43 0.14 -2.87
C TRP A 68 -11.33 0.43 -1.86
N ARG A 69 -11.56 1.37 -0.93
CA ARG A 69 -10.58 1.68 0.11
C ARG A 69 -10.25 0.47 0.97
N THR A 70 -11.26 -0.28 1.40
CA THR A 70 -11.07 -1.50 2.19
C THR A 70 -10.34 -2.57 1.40
N ARG A 71 -10.69 -2.80 0.13
CA ARG A 71 -9.98 -3.76 -0.73
C ARG A 71 -8.52 -3.36 -0.93
N THR A 72 -8.26 -2.10 -1.29
CA THR A 72 -6.89 -1.61 -1.46
C THR A 72 -6.07 -1.75 -0.18
N HIS A 73 -6.67 -1.53 0.99
CA HIS A 73 -6.01 -1.77 2.28
C HIS A 73 -5.67 -3.24 2.47
N ILE A 74 -6.62 -4.14 2.25
CA ILE A 74 -6.42 -5.60 2.37
C ILE A 74 -5.35 -6.08 1.38
N ASP A 75 -5.38 -5.61 0.14
CA ASP A 75 -4.39 -5.97 -0.89
C ASP A 75 -2.99 -5.49 -0.47
N PHE A 76 -2.90 -4.29 0.11
CA PHE A 76 -1.65 -3.73 0.62
C PHE A 76 -1.11 -4.52 1.83
N GLU A 77 -1.95 -4.82 2.82
CA GLU A 77 -1.58 -5.65 3.96
C GLU A 77 -1.15 -7.06 3.54
N THR A 78 -1.86 -7.65 2.57
CA THR A 78 -1.52 -8.95 2.00
C THR A 78 -0.14 -8.92 1.34
N ALA A 79 0.15 -7.86 0.56
CA ALA A 79 1.45 -7.69 -0.05
C ALA A 79 2.58 -7.53 0.99
N ILE A 80 2.34 -6.75 2.05
CA ILE A 80 3.29 -6.63 3.17
C ILE A 80 3.54 -8.00 3.82
N SER A 81 2.50 -8.75 4.14
CA SER A 81 2.61 -10.08 4.76
C SER A 81 3.47 -11.02 3.91
N GLN A 82 3.19 -11.09 2.61
CA GLN A 82 3.96 -11.92 1.68
C GLN A 82 5.46 -11.55 1.63
N GLN A 83 5.78 -10.25 1.72
CA GLN A 83 7.18 -9.83 1.77
C GLN A 83 7.84 -10.17 3.10
N ILE A 84 7.14 -10.01 4.22
CA ILE A 84 7.66 -10.38 5.55
C ILE A 84 7.92 -11.89 5.60
N ASP A 85 6.99 -12.71 5.14
CA ASP A 85 7.16 -14.18 5.08
C ASP A 85 8.41 -14.56 4.27
N ARG A 86 8.66 -13.85 3.17
CA ARG A 86 9.87 -14.06 2.35
C ARG A 86 11.14 -13.63 3.08
N ILE A 87 11.10 -12.53 3.82
CA ILE A 87 12.24 -12.07 4.64
C ILE A 87 12.53 -13.08 5.75
N ASP A 88 11.51 -13.58 6.44
CA ASP A 88 11.65 -14.59 7.50
C ASP A 88 12.29 -15.88 6.96
N LEU A 89 11.93 -16.29 5.74
CA LEU A 89 12.57 -17.43 5.08
C LEU A 89 14.06 -17.19 4.79
N ILE A 90 14.43 -16.00 4.33
CA ILE A 90 15.83 -15.62 4.08
C ILE A 90 16.62 -15.59 5.39
N GLU A 91 16.03 -15.03 6.44
CA GLU A 91 16.62 -14.98 7.78
C GLU A 91 16.90 -16.39 8.31
N LYS A 92 15.94 -17.30 8.18
CA LYS A 92 16.14 -18.71 8.52
C LYS A 92 17.34 -19.31 7.78
N TYR A 93 17.42 -19.14 6.46
CA TYR A 93 18.55 -19.67 5.69
C TYR A 93 19.89 -19.02 6.05
N ALA A 94 19.90 -17.73 6.41
CA ALA A 94 21.07 -17.05 6.90
C ALA A 94 21.52 -17.66 8.25
N TYR A 95 20.60 -17.88 9.19
CA TYR A 95 20.88 -18.56 10.46
C TYR A 95 21.44 -19.97 10.26
N GLU A 96 20.80 -20.79 9.42
CA GLU A 96 21.33 -22.13 9.12
C GLU A 96 22.72 -22.07 8.46
N GLY A 97 22.97 -21.08 7.60
CA GLY A 97 24.28 -20.84 7.01
C GLY A 97 25.33 -20.50 8.05
N TRP A 98 24.97 -19.65 9.01
CA TRP A 98 25.81 -19.31 10.16
C TRP A 98 26.14 -20.54 10.99
N GLU A 99 25.14 -21.33 11.40
CA GLU A 99 25.34 -22.56 12.17
C GLU A 99 26.26 -23.54 11.45
N ARG A 100 26.04 -23.78 10.15
CA ARG A 100 26.92 -24.62 9.32
C ARG A 100 28.35 -24.08 9.26
N SER A 101 28.54 -22.77 9.31
CA SER A 101 29.86 -22.14 9.26
C SER A 101 30.66 -22.26 10.55
N LEU A 102 30.00 -22.51 11.69
CA LEU A 102 30.63 -22.79 12.98
C LEU A 102 31.13 -24.22 13.10
N VAL A 103 30.63 -25.14 12.27
CA VAL A 103 31.05 -26.55 12.30
C VAL A 103 32.52 -26.68 11.95
N ARG A 104 33.26 -27.43 12.79
CA ARG A 104 34.69 -27.74 12.60
C ARG A 104 34.97 -28.24 11.19
N LYS A 105 35.98 -27.64 10.55
CA LYS A 105 36.55 -28.17 9.32
C LYS A 105 37.85 -28.87 9.66
N THR A 106 37.94 -30.15 9.31
CA THR A 106 39.19 -30.89 9.39
C THR A 106 40.06 -30.49 8.20
N VAL A 107 41.17 -29.81 8.45
CA VAL A 107 42.15 -29.51 7.42
C VAL A 107 43.24 -30.58 7.52
N GLU A 108 43.27 -31.47 6.54
CA GLU A 108 44.36 -32.44 6.39
C GLU A 108 45.50 -31.80 5.61
N THR A 109 46.58 -31.47 6.31
CA THR A 109 47.81 -30.98 5.66
C THR A 109 48.76 -32.15 5.50
N LYS A 110 48.97 -32.60 4.26
CA LYS A 110 50.01 -33.58 3.91
C LYS A 110 51.31 -32.82 3.65
N GLN A 111 52.32 -33.03 4.48
CA GLN A 111 53.68 -32.53 4.22
C GLN A 111 54.58 -33.72 3.86
N ALA A 112 55.10 -33.73 2.64
CA ALA A 112 56.17 -34.63 2.24
C ALA A 112 57.50 -34.01 2.71
N VAL A 113 58.18 -34.67 3.64
CA VAL A 113 59.50 -34.23 4.11
C VAL A 113 60.54 -35.10 3.42
N ARG A 114 61.44 -34.47 2.64
CA ARG A 114 62.57 -35.17 2.03
C ARG A 114 63.70 -35.26 3.05
N THR A 115 64.09 -36.48 3.42
CA THR A 115 65.25 -36.73 4.29
C THR A 115 66.38 -37.36 3.47
N VAL A 116 67.62 -37.22 3.95
CA VAL A 116 68.85 -37.70 3.29
C VAL A 116 68.83 -39.22 3.00
N SER A 117 67.96 -39.99 3.68
CA SER A 117 67.83 -41.46 3.55
C SER A 117 66.55 -41.95 2.85
N GLY A 118 65.74 -41.08 2.24
CA GLY A 118 64.47 -41.45 1.58
C GLY A 118 63.30 -40.53 1.95
N GLN A 119 62.21 -40.61 1.16
CA GLN A 119 60.99 -39.81 1.38
C GLN A 119 60.17 -40.38 2.54
N VAL A 120 59.77 -39.51 3.48
CA VAL A 120 58.82 -39.86 4.56
C VAL A 120 57.61 -38.94 4.43
N ASP A 121 56.44 -39.54 4.19
CA ASP A 121 55.18 -38.80 4.14
C ASP A 121 54.63 -38.61 5.55
N ARG A 122 54.48 -37.36 5.99
CA ARG A 122 53.89 -37.02 7.29
C ARG A 122 52.52 -36.40 7.06
N ALA A 123 51.46 -37.14 7.43
CA ALA A 123 50.11 -36.61 7.48
C ALA A 123 49.88 -35.93 8.84
N THR A 124 49.55 -34.64 8.85
CA THR A 124 49.13 -33.92 10.06
C THR A 124 47.67 -33.51 9.91
N VAL A 125 46.82 -34.04 10.78
CA VAL A 125 45.40 -33.67 10.85
C VAL A 125 45.25 -32.56 11.89
N ARG A 126 44.85 -31.36 11.47
CA ARG A 126 44.43 -30.28 12.37
C ARG A 126 42.92 -30.10 12.27
N ALA A 127 42.24 -30.23 13.40
CA ALA A 127 40.84 -29.87 13.53
C ALA A 127 40.75 -28.44 14.04
N GLU A 128 40.32 -27.52 13.17
CA GLU A 128 40.08 -26.12 13.52
C GLU A 128 38.56 -25.89 13.60
N THR A 129 38.11 -25.27 14.70
CA THR A 129 36.72 -24.79 14.80
C THR A 129 36.61 -23.57 13.88
N GLY A 130 35.58 -23.53 13.03
CA GLY A 130 35.36 -22.37 12.18
C GLY A 130 34.87 -21.20 13.04
N ASP A 131 35.48 -20.03 12.91
CA ASP A 131 35.05 -18.80 13.61
C ASP A 131 33.69 -18.27 13.14
N GLY A 132 33.01 -19.01 12.26
CA GLY A 132 31.78 -18.62 11.58
C GLY A 132 32.06 -17.66 10.43
N ASN A 133 31.19 -17.67 9.41
CA ASN A 133 31.29 -16.72 8.30
C ASN A 133 30.38 -15.51 8.58
N PRO A 134 30.93 -14.30 8.78
CA PRO A 134 30.15 -13.12 9.18
C PRO A 134 29.14 -12.65 8.12
N ILE A 135 29.26 -13.10 6.86
CA ILE A 135 28.30 -12.74 5.81
C ILE A 135 26.87 -13.17 6.14
N PHE A 136 26.72 -14.27 6.89
CA PHE A 136 25.40 -14.76 7.32
C PHE A 136 24.77 -13.84 8.37
N LEU A 137 25.56 -13.32 9.32
CA LEU A 137 25.09 -12.34 10.30
C LEU A 137 24.75 -10.99 9.65
N ALA A 138 25.51 -10.57 8.63
CA ALA A 138 25.15 -9.42 7.81
C ALA A 138 23.79 -9.63 7.11
N GLY A 139 23.52 -10.85 6.62
CA GLY A 139 22.22 -11.24 6.07
C GLY A 139 21.08 -11.13 7.08
N VAL A 140 21.28 -11.61 8.32
CA VAL A 140 20.29 -11.45 9.42
C VAL A 140 20.06 -9.97 9.73
N SER A 141 21.12 -9.18 9.87
CA SER A 141 21.01 -7.73 10.11
C SER A 141 20.21 -7.03 9.02
N TRP A 142 20.42 -7.39 7.75
CA TRP A 142 19.67 -6.86 6.62
C TRP A 142 18.18 -7.24 6.70
N CYS A 143 17.86 -8.48 7.07
CA CYS A 143 16.48 -8.94 7.23
C CYS A 143 15.73 -8.13 8.31
N VAL A 144 16.39 -7.89 9.45
CA VAL A 144 15.85 -7.06 10.54
C VAL A 144 15.60 -5.62 10.06
N GLU A 145 16.56 -5.03 9.34
CA GLU A 145 16.42 -3.69 8.79
C GLU A 145 15.24 -3.59 7.82
N GLN A 146 15.10 -4.54 6.89
CA GLN A 146 13.98 -4.52 5.93
C GLN A 146 12.62 -4.68 6.61
N ARG A 147 12.51 -5.49 7.67
CA ARG A 147 11.26 -5.60 8.45
C ARG A 147 10.92 -4.30 9.16
N CYS A 148 11.89 -3.66 9.82
CA CYS A 148 11.69 -2.35 10.45
C CYS A 148 11.24 -1.29 9.45
N ARG A 149 11.84 -1.27 8.25
CA ARG A 149 11.45 -0.38 7.16
C ARG A 149 10.02 -0.62 6.68
N THR A 150 9.68 -1.88 6.43
CA THR A 150 8.37 -2.28 5.89
C THR A 150 7.25 -1.99 6.89
N LEU A 151 7.51 -2.18 8.18
CA LEU A 151 6.57 -1.92 9.28
C LEU A 151 6.53 -0.45 9.73
N GLY A 152 7.40 0.41 9.17
CA GLY A 152 7.46 1.83 9.54
C GLY A 152 7.99 2.09 10.95
N LEU A 153 8.83 1.19 11.50
CA LEU A 153 9.45 1.34 12.81
C LEU A 153 10.70 2.25 12.77
N GLU A 154 11.17 2.61 11.58
CA GLU A 154 12.28 3.56 11.40
C GLU A 154 11.84 5.00 11.74
N LYS A 155 12.78 5.79 12.29
CA LYS A 155 12.57 7.23 12.52
C LYS A 155 12.39 7.94 11.17
N PRO A 156 11.44 8.89 11.02
CA PRO A 156 11.28 9.65 9.78
C PRO A 156 12.59 10.32 9.38
N ARG A 157 12.98 10.19 8.10
CA ARG A 157 14.16 10.88 7.56
C ARG A 157 13.77 12.30 7.16
N GLU A 158 14.58 13.28 7.55
CA GLU A 158 14.44 14.64 7.04
C GLU A 158 14.76 14.64 5.54
N VAL A 159 13.82 15.11 4.72
CA VAL A 159 14.01 15.26 3.28
C VAL A 159 14.00 16.75 2.96
N THR A 160 15.14 17.29 2.55
CA THR A 160 15.23 18.65 2.01
C THR A 160 14.72 18.64 0.57
N VAL A 161 13.55 19.24 0.34
CA VAL A 161 12.99 19.41 -1.01
C VAL A 161 13.44 20.75 -1.55
N GLN A 162 14.24 20.75 -2.63
CA GLN A 162 14.54 21.95 -3.39
C GLN A 162 13.48 22.11 -4.49
N GLY A 163 12.50 22.99 -4.25
CA GLY A 163 11.47 23.32 -5.24
C GLY A 163 11.90 24.50 -6.10
N THR A 164 11.82 24.36 -7.42
CA THR A 164 11.89 25.50 -8.34
C THR A 164 10.47 25.99 -8.58
N PHE A 165 10.17 27.23 -8.18
CA PHE A 165 8.89 27.84 -8.51
C PHE A 165 8.92 28.31 -9.96
N VAL A 166 8.07 27.72 -10.80
CA VAL A 166 7.80 28.23 -12.13
C VAL A 166 6.54 29.07 -12.04
N GLU A 167 6.71 30.39 -12.15
CA GLU A 167 5.59 31.31 -12.24
C GLU A 167 4.96 31.18 -13.63
N ILE A 168 3.79 30.55 -13.68
CA ILE A 168 3.00 30.49 -14.91
C ILE A 168 2.28 31.82 -15.02
N ALA A 169 2.84 32.74 -15.81
CA ALA A 169 2.16 33.95 -16.22
C ALA A 169 0.96 33.57 -17.09
N MET A 170 -0.19 33.30 -16.47
CA MET A 170 -1.46 33.39 -17.19
C MET A 170 -1.66 34.87 -17.47
N GLY A 171 -1.59 35.25 -18.74
CA GLY A 171 -1.82 36.61 -19.23
C GLY A 171 -3.24 37.07 -18.95
N LEU A 172 -3.52 37.38 -17.69
CA LEU A 172 -4.64 38.20 -17.25
C LEU A 172 -4.03 39.56 -16.92
N ASP A 173 -4.08 40.43 -17.93
CA ASP A 173 -3.88 41.86 -17.76
C ASP A 173 -4.90 42.36 -16.71
N TRP A 174 -4.44 42.51 -15.48
CA TRP A 174 -5.20 43.09 -14.36
C TRP A 174 -5.08 44.62 -14.32
N SER A 175 -4.39 45.28 -15.26
CA SER A 175 -4.12 46.72 -15.21
C SER A 175 -4.76 47.49 -16.37
N SER A 176 -6.09 47.57 -16.39
CA SER A 176 -6.77 48.65 -17.13
C SER A 176 -8.14 49.06 -16.54
N SER A 177 -8.20 49.29 -15.23
CA SER A 177 -9.41 49.85 -14.59
C SER A 177 -9.09 50.83 -13.45
N ALA A 178 -8.09 51.68 -13.62
CA ALA A 178 -7.95 52.86 -12.77
C ALA A 178 -7.46 54.03 -13.64
N LEU A 179 -8.07 55.19 -13.45
CA LEU A 179 -7.81 56.49 -14.08
C LEU A 179 -8.62 56.79 -15.35
N HIS A 180 -9.92 57.02 -15.17
CA HIS A 180 -10.54 58.20 -15.77
C HIS A 180 -11.03 59.09 -14.62
N GLY A 181 -10.11 59.89 -14.09
CA GLY A 181 -10.44 61.16 -13.49
C GLY A 181 -10.35 62.22 -14.58
N SER A 182 -11.48 62.80 -14.96
CA SER A 182 -11.56 64.02 -15.77
C SER A 182 -12.70 64.85 -15.21
N THR A 183 -12.33 65.86 -14.42
CA THR A 183 -12.66 67.30 -14.57
C THR A 183 -14.12 67.66 -14.41
#